data_AF-W1VCU1-F1
#
_entry.id   AF-W1VCU1-F1
#
_cell.length_a   1.000
_cell.length_b   1.000
_cell.length_c   1.000
_cell.angle_alpha   90.00
_cell.angle_beta   90.00
_cell.angle_gamma   90.00
#
_symmetry.space_group_name_H-M   'P 1'
#
loop_
_entity.id
_entity.type
_entity.pdbx_description
1 polymer ?
#
loop_
_entity_poly.entity_id
_entity_poly.type
_entity_poly.pdbx_seq_one_letter_code
_entity_poly.pdbx_strand_id
1 'polypeptide(L)'
;MHTQIAPAAKAQVLPSPGSVHVLNPLSMDEVTLTSGFWRERQEVNASGTLPHSLAWEERIGWIDNFVRAAAGDIAGHHAGLWFADSDVYKLIEAMAWEVGRTGDAALEAQIQRLGALIETVQDEDGYLNTRYDKPGVEDRYTDFAMGHELYCTGHLIQAAVARLRTG
;
A
#
# COMPACT_ATOMS: atom_id res chain seq x y z
N MET A 1 26.23 -36.51 3.72
CA MET A 1 26.04 -35.34 4.62
C MET A 1 25.17 -34.35 3.84
N HIS A 2 23.86 -34.42 4.03
CA HIS A 2 22.90 -33.58 3.32
C HIS A 2 22.66 -32.32 4.14
N THR A 3 23.23 -31.20 3.70
CA THR A 3 22.91 -29.89 4.27
C THR A 3 21.63 -29.42 3.59
N GLN A 4 20.50 -29.50 4.30
CA GLN A 4 19.30 -28.76 3.90
C GLN A 4 19.58 -27.28 4.14
N ILE A 5 19.61 -26.51 3.04
CA ILE A 5 19.56 -25.05 3.10
C ILE A 5 18.13 -24.71 3.57
N ALA A 6 18.01 -24.10 4.75
CA ALA A 6 16.74 -23.58 5.22
C ALA A 6 16.15 -22.60 4.17
N PRO A 7 14.83 -22.49 4.01
CA PRO A 7 14.24 -21.51 3.10
C PRO A 7 14.81 -20.13 3.44
N ALA A 8 15.20 -19.36 2.42
CA ALA A 8 15.67 -18.00 2.61
C ALA A 8 14.66 -17.24 3.50
N ALA A 9 15.16 -16.63 4.58
CA ALA A 9 14.33 -15.81 5.45
C ALA A 9 13.55 -14.79 4.60
N LYS A 10 12.25 -14.66 4.85
CA LYS A 10 11.39 -13.67 4.19
C LYS A 10 11.73 -12.28 4.76
N ALA A 11 12.92 -11.75 4.45
CA ALA A 11 13.29 -10.44 4.95
C ALA A 11 12.47 -9.33 4.28
N GLN A 12 12.05 -8.38 5.10
CA GLN A 12 11.23 -7.23 4.66
C GLN A 12 12.02 -6.22 3.85
N VAL A 13 13.35 -6.31 3.87
CA VAL A 13 14.27 -5.64 2.97
C VAL A 13 15.30 -6.69 2.66
N LEU A 14 15.26 -7.23 1.44
CA LEU A 14 16.25 -8.18 0.96
C LEU A 14 17.28 -7.38 0.16
N PRO A 15 18.51 -7.23 0.66
CA PRO A 15 19.61 -6.78 -0.16
C PRO A 15 19.72 -7.56 -1.46
N SER A 16 20.09 -6.88 -2.55
CA SER A 16 20.26 -7.56 -3.83
C SER A 16 21.41 -8.58 -3.76
N PRO A 17 21.34 -9.69 -4.50
CA PRO A 17 22.47 -10.63 -4.58
C PRO A 17 23.75 -9.89 -5.00
N GLY A 18 24.78 -9.90 -4.13
CA GLY A 18 26.06 -9.21 -4.36
C GLY A 18 26.21 -7.84 -3.68
N SER A 19 25.19 -7.38 -2.97
CA SER A 19 25.28 -6.17 -2.17
C SER A 19 26.22 -6.34 -0.96
N VAL A 20 27.09 -5.36 -0.69
CA VAL A 20 28.00 -5.38 0.46
C VAL A 20 27.37 -4.59 1.61
N HIS A 21 26.97 -5.29 2.66
CA HIS A 21 26.41 -4.68 3.88
C HIS A 21 27.14 -5.20 5.11
N VAL A 22 27.35 -4.31 6.08
CA VAL A 22 27.93 -4.67 7.38
C VAL A 22 26.88 -5.36 8.26
N LEU A 23 25.60 -4.99 8.12
CA LEU A 23 24.47 -5.49 8.89
C LEU A 23 23.33 -5.88 7.96
N ASN A 24 22.58 -6.91 8.36
CA ASN A 24 21.36 -7.33 7.67
C ASN A 24 20.11 -6.89 8.47
N PRO A 25 19.04 -6.44 7.80
CA PRO A 25 17.75 -6.20 8.45
C PRO A 25 17.17 -7.50 9.01
N LEU A 26 16.46 -7.38 10.14
CA LEU A 26 15.68 -8.49 10.69
C LEU A 26 14.37 -8.66 9.90
N SER A 27 13.95 -9.89 9.68
CA SER A 27 12.65 -10.24 9.09
C SER A 27 11.52 -10.18 10.12
N MET A 28 10.25 -10.21 9.66
CA MET A 28 9.10 -10.07 10.59
C MET A 28 8.95 -11.30 11.50
N ASP A 29 9.41 -12.45 11.04
CA ASP A 29 9.39 -13.71 11.78
C ASP A 29 10.56 -13.84 12.78
N GLU A 30 11.54 -12.93 12.75
CA GLU A 30 12.66 -12.90 13.70
C GLU A 30 12.36 -12.13 14.99
N VAL A 31 11.37 -11.23 14.97
CA VAL A 31 11.05 -10.37 16.13
C VAL A 31 9.56 -10.36 16.41
N THR A 32 9.21 -10.82 17.62
CA THR A 32 7.84 -10.75 18.14
C THR A 32 7.76 -9.80 19.32
N LEU A 33 6.89 -8.79 19.23
CA LEU A 33 6.55 -7.91 20.34
C LEU A 33 5.55 -8.62 21.26
N THR A 34 5.98 -9.00 22.46
CA THR A 34 5.15 -9.78 23.40
C THR A 34 4.44 -8.93 24.44
N SER A 35 4.98 -7.75 24.78
CA SER A 35 4.46 -6.90 25.86
C SER A 35 5.07 -5.49 25.84
N GLY A 36 4.49 -4.58 26.62
CA GLY A 36 5.01 -3.23 26.88
C GLY A 36 4.68 -2.22 25.76
N PHE A 37 5.34 -1.06 25.82
CA PHE A 37 4.98 0.11 25.03
C PHE A 37 4.77 -0.18 23.52
N TRP A 38 5.70 -0.87 22.86
CA TRP A 38 5.61 -1.11 21.42
C TRP A 38 4.52 -2.13 21.05
N ARG A 39 4.27 -3.11 21.93
CA ARG A 39 3.16 -4.04 21.75
C ARG A 39 1.82 -3.32 21.88
N GLU A 40 1.68 -2.43 22.87
CA GLU A 40 0.47 -1.61 23.04
C GLU A 40 0.21 -0.72 21.80
N ARG A 41 1.25 -0.09 21.24
CA ARG A 41 1.11 0.70 20.00
C ARG A 41 0.71 -0.15 18.79
N GLN A 42 1.27 -1.35 18.67
CA GLN A 42 0.89 -2.29 17.63
C GLN A 42 -0.59 -2.70 17.75
N GLU A 43 -1.07 -2.96 18.96
CA GLU A 43 -2.48 -3.28 19.22
C GLU A 43 -3.43 -2.11 18.93
N VAL A 44 -3.04 -0.88 19.30
CA VAL A 44 -3.81 0.33 18.96
C VAL A 44 -3.89 0.52 17.45
N ASN A 45 -2.80 0.27 16.72
CA ASN A 45 -2.82 0.36 15.26
C ASN A 45 -3.76 -0.68 14.65
N ALA A 46 -3.67 -1.93 15.08
CA ALA A 46 -4.49 -3.02 14.56
C ALA A 46 -5.98 -2.83 14.86
N SER A 47 -6.33 -2.51 16.10
CA SER A 47 -7.72 -2.47 16.57
C SER A 47 -8.40 -1.10 16.43
N GLY A 48 -7.62 -0.02 16.31
CA GLY A 48 -8.13 1.35 16.29
C GLY A 48 -7.76 2.10 15.01
N THR A 49 -6.46 2.25 14.73
CA THR A 49 -6.00 3.09 13.61
C THR A 49 -6.43 2.54 12.25
N LEU A 50 -6.22 1.25 11.96
CA LEU A 50 -6.56 0.67 10.65
C LEU A 50 -8.07 0.75 10.33
N PRO A 51 -9.00 0.35 11.22
CA PRO A 51 -10.43 0.51 10.97
C PRO A 51 -10.85 1.97 10.86
N HIS A 52 -10.24 2.86 11.66
CA HIS A 52 -10.52 4.29 11.60
C HIS A 52 -10.12 4.89 10.26
N SER A 53 -8.89 4.64 9.80
CA SER A 53 -8.41 5.14 8.51
C SER A 53 -9.28 4.65 7.37
N LEU A 54 -9.58 3.34 7.31
CA LEU A 54 -10.45 2.79 6.28
C LEU A 54 -11.81 3.48 6.25
N ALA A 55 -12.46 3.61 7.41
CA ALA A 55 -13.77 4.26 7.51
C ALA A 55 -13.73 5.74 7.10
N TRP A 56 -12.65 6.45 7.41
CA TRP A 56 -12.50 7.86 7.03
C TRP A 56 -12.20 8.03 5.55
N GLU A 57 -11.34 7.21 4.95
CA GLU A 57 -11.04 7.25 3.52
C GLU A 57 -12.27 6.92 2.66
N GLU A 58 -13.11 5.99 3.10
CA GLU A 58 -14.43 5.74 2.50
C GLU A 58 -15.35 6.97 2.66
N ARG A 59 -15.42 7.54 3.88
CA ARG A 59 -16.31 8.67 4.19
C ARG A 59 -15.96 9.96 3.46
N ILE A 60 -14.67 10.27 3.30
CA ILE A 60 -14.21 11.50 2.66
C ILE A 60 -14.04 11.36 1.15
N GLY A 61 -14.26 10.14 0.62
CA GLY A 61 -14.33 9.88 -0.81
C GLY A 61 -12.99 9.57 -1.49
N TRP A 62 -11.90 9.34 -0.74
CA TRP A 62 -10.61 8.99 -1.37
C TRP A 62 -10.66 7.63 -2.06
N ILE A 63 -11.37 6.66 -1.48
CA ILE A 63 -11.62 5.38 -2.15
C ILE A 63 -12.62 5.54 -3.32
N ASP A 64 -13.59 6.44 -3.20
CA ASP A 64 -14.58 6.73 -4.26
C ASP A 64 -13.93 7.35 -5.52
N ASN A 65 -12.79 8.03 -5.39
CA ASN A 65 -12.04 8.53 -6.54
C ASN A 65 -11.70 7.41 -7.54
N PHE A 66 -11.36 6.21 -7.07
CA PHE A 66 -11.06 5.08 -7.96
C PHE A 66 -12.31 4.59 -8.70
N VAL A 67 -13.46 4.52 -8.01
CA VAL A 67 -14.75 4.15 -8.62
C VAL A 67 -15.12 5.14 -9.73
N ARG A 68 -15.00 6.44 -9.44
CA ARG A 68 -15.28 7.51 -10.40
C ARG A 68 -14.31 7.55 -11.57
N ALA A 69 -13.01 7.33 -11.31
CA ALA A 69 -11.99 7.27 -12.34
C ALA A 69 -12.25 6.11 -13.31
N ALA A 70 -12.56 4.91 -12.79
CA ALA A 70 -12.93 3.75 -13.60
C ALA A 70 -14.22 3.98 -14.41
N ALA A 71 -15.16 4.77 -13.88
CA ALA A 71 -16.40 5.15 -14.56
C ALA A 71 -16.23 6.32 -15.55
N GLY A 72 -15.07 6.99 -15.58
CA GLY A 72 -14.85 8.20 -16.38
C GLY A 72 -15.60 9.45 -15.88
N ASP A 73 -16.02 9.48 -14.60
CA ASP A 73 -16.80 10.55 -13.96
C ASP A 73 -16.01 11.30 -12.87
N ILE A 74 -14.68 11.32 -12.98
CA ILE A 74 -13.83 11.93 -11.95
C ILE A 74 -13.70 13.45 -12.08
N ALA A 75 -13.89 14.00 -13.29
CA ALA A 75 -13.78 15.43 -13.55
C ALA A 75 -14.79 16.24 -12.73
N GLY A 76 -14.29 17.17 -11.91
CA GLY A 76 -15.12 17.97 -10.99
C GLY A 76 -15.59 17.24 -9.73
N HIS A 77 -15.33 15.94 -9.60
CA HIS A 77 -15.75 15.11 -8.46
C HIS A 77 -14.60 14.55 -7.62
N HIS A 78 -13.34 14.71 -8.05
CA HIS A 78 -12.18 14.26 -7.31
C HIS A 78 -12.15 14.83 -5.88
N ALA A 79 -12.12 13.95 -4.88
CA ALA A 79 -12.07 14.29 -3.47
C ALA A 79 -10.63 14.37 -2.95
N GLY A 80 -10.38 15.33 -2.06
CA GLY A 80 -9.06 15.51 -1.43
C GLY A 80 -8.03 16.23 -2.31
N LEU A 81 -6.78 16.18 -1.88
CA LEU A 81 -5.66 16.73 -2.63
C LEU A 81 -5.26 15.79 -3.76
N TRP A 82 -4.51 16.28 -4.75
CA TRP A 82 -4.09 15.53 -5.93
C TRP A 82 -3.24 14.28 -5.63
N PHE A 83 -2.80 14.10 -4.39
CA PHE A 83 -2.09 12.91 -3.91
C PHE A 83 -2.94 11.96 -3.04
N ALA A 84 -4.27 12.12 -3.00
CA ALA A 84 -5.17 11.32 -2.16
C ALA A 84 -5.04 9.81 -2.40
N ASP A 85 -4.76 9.38 -3.64
CA ASP A 85 -4.47 7.98 -3.99
C ASP A 85 -3.38 7.37 -3.08
N SER A 86 -2.36 8.16 -2.72
CA SER A 86 -1.26 7.69 -1.89
C SER A 86 -1.69 7.28 -0.48
N ASP A 87 -2.74 7.87 0.06
CA ASP A 87 -3.20 7.54 1.41
C ASP A 87 -3.89 6.17 1.41
N VAL A 88 -4.67 5.87 0.36
CA VAL A 88 -5.22 4.52 0.14
C VAL A 88 -4.10 3.49 -0.01
N TYR A 89 -3.02 3.81 -0.74
CA TYR A 89 -1.87 2.90 -0.87
C TYR A 89 -1.15 2.68 0.47
N LYS A 90 -0.92 3.73 1.26
CA LYS A 90 -0.30 3.60 2.60
C LYS A 90 -1.18 2.78 3.54
N LEU A 91 -2.50 2.90 3.45
CA LEU A 91 -3.42 2.09 4.22
C LEU A 91 -3.30 0.61 3.85
N ILE A 92 -3.25 0.29 2.55
CA ILE A 92 -3.02 -1.08 2.07
C ILE A 92 -1.68 -1.61 2.55
N GLU A 93 -0.62 -0.80 2.49
CA GLU A 93 0.70 -1.18 3.01
C GLU A 93 0.63 -1.55 4.50
N ALA A 94 0.00 -0.71 5.32
CA ALA A 94 -0.16 -0.95 6.75
C ALA A 94 -0.99 -2.20 7.04
N MET A 95 -2.06 -2.43 6.29
CA MET A 95 -2.85 -3.67 6.37
C MET A 95 -2.03 -4.89 5.99
N ALA A 96 -1.20 -4.81 4.94
CA ALA A 96 -0.36 -5.91 4.50
C ALA A 96 0.66 -6.33 5.56
N TRP A 97 1.27 -5.36 6.26
CA TRP A 97 2.17 -5.64 7.39
C TRP A 97 1.44 -6.30 8.56
N GLU A 98 0.22 -5.84 8.86
CA GLU A 98 -0.59 -6.42 9.92
C GLU A 98 -1.03 -7.85 9.59
N VAL A 99 -1.48 -8.12 8.35
CA VAL A 99 -1.81 -9.46 7.86
C VAL A 99 -0.59 -10.39 7.94
N GLY A 100 0.59 -9.94 7.53
CA GLY A 100 1.79 -10.75 7.63
C GLY A 100 2.16 -11.14 9.06
N ARG A 101 1.75 -10.34 10.05
CA ARG A 101 1.96 -10.59 11.46
C ARG A 101 0.89 -11.50 12.09
N THR A 102 -0.37 -11.34 11.72
CA THR A 102 -1.51 -11.96 12.42
C THR A 102 -2.26 -13.01 11.60
N GLY A 103 -2.15 -12.98 10.28
CA GLY A 103 -2.98 -13.77 9.37
C GLY A 103 -4.45 -13.32 9.36
N ASP A 104 -4.75 -12.05 9.70
CA ASP A 104 -6.12 -11.53 9.76
C ASP A 104 -6.83 -11.61 8.40
N ALA A 105 -7.78 -12.54 8.29
CA ALA A 105 -8.54 -12.78 7.06
C ALA A 105 -9.49 -11.63 6.68
N ALA A 106 -9.92 -10.81 7.64
CA ALA A 106 -10.76 -9.66 7.35
C ALA A 106 -9.93 -8.55 6.69
N LEU A 107 -8.73 -8.28 7.22
CA LEU A 107 -7.79 -7.34 6.58
C LEU A 107 -7.31 -7.85 5.21
N GLU A 108 -7.09 -9.15 5.07
CA GLU A 108 -6.82 -9.77 3.76
C GLU A 108 -7.92 -9.43 2.75
N ALA A 109 -9.19 -9.63 3.12
CA ALA A 109 -10.31 -9.31 2.24
C ALA A 109 -10.37 -7.81 1.87
N GLN A 110 -9.99 -6.92 2.79
CA GLN A 110 -9.90 -5.48 2.51
C GLN A 110 -8.80 -5.16 1.49
N ILE A 111 -7.62 -5.76 1.63
CA ILE A 111 -6.52 -5.59 0.68
C ILE A 111 -6.94 -6.06 -0.72
N GLN A 112 -7.56 -7.24 -0.82
CA GLN A 112 -8.02 -7.78 -2.11
C GLN A 112 -9.10 -6.89 -2.75
N ARG A 113 -10.05 -6.39 -1.94
CA ARG A 113 -11.10 -5.48 -2.42
C ARG A 113 -10.51 -4.18 -2.97
N LEU A 114 -9.59 -3.55 -2.23
CA LEU A 114 -8.98 -2.30 -2.65
C LEU A 114 -8.03 -2.49 -3.83
N GLY A 115 -7.25 -3.58 -3.86
CA GLY A 115 -6.38 -3.94 -4.97
C GLY A 115 -7.15 -4.14 -6.27
N ALA A 116 -8.26 -4.89 -6.22
CA ALA A 116 -9.13 -5.09 -7.38
C ALA A 116 -9.74 -3.77 -7.87
N LEU A 117 -10.12 -2.86 -6.97
CA LEU A 117 -10.60 -1.53 -7.35
C LEU A 117 -9.51 -0.69 -8.01
N ILE A 118 -8.30 -0.67 -7.46
CA ILE A 118 -7.15 0.05 -8.02
C ILE A 118 -6.81 -0.46 -9.42
N GLU A 119 -6.83 -1.78 -9.63
CA GLU A 119 -6.59 -2.42 -10.93
C GLU A 119 -7.54 -1.89 -12.02
N THR A 120 -8.81 -1.60 -11.69
CA THR A 120 -9.77 -1.06 -12.67
C THR A 120 -9.44 0.32 -13.22
N VAL A 121 -8.54 1.06 -12.56
CA VAL A 121 -8.14 2.42 -12.94
C VAL A 121 -6.84 2.45 -13.76
N GLN A 122 -6.08 1.35 -13.72
CA GLN A 122 -4.80 1.24 -14.42
C GLN A 122 -5.00 1.22 -15.93
N ASP A 123 -4.29 2.09 -16.64
CA ASP A 123 -4.30 2.15 -18.09
C ASP A 123 -3.44 1.04 -18.71
N GLU A 124 -3.62 0.75 -20.00
CA GLU A 124 -2.95 -0.37 -20.69
C GLU A 124 -1.41 -0.29 -20.65
N ASP A 125 -0.85 0.92 -20.57
CA ASP A 125 0.60 1.15 -20.47
C ASP A 125 1.13 1.13 -19.02
N GLY A 126 0.24 0.83 -18.07
CA GLY A 126 0.55 0.72 -16.65
C GLY A 126 0.40 2.02 -15.86
N TYR A 127 0.07 3.15 -16.52
CA TYR A 127 -0.19 4.42 -15.83
C TYR A 127 -1.38 4.29 -14.87
N LEU A 128 -1.25 4.89 -13.69
CA LEU A 128 -2.29 4.82 -12.67
C LEU A 128 -2.27 6.09 -11.81
N ASN A 129 -3.31 6.90 -11.97
CA ASN A 129 -3.63 8.02 -11.12
C ASN A 129 -5.12 8.38 -11.29
N THR A 130 -5.84 8.68 -10.21
CA THR A 130 -7.25 9.09 -10.33
C THR A 130 -7.41 10.57 -10.73
N ARG A 131 -6.40 11.41 -10.47
CA ARG A 131 -6.44 12.87 -10.70
C ARG A 131 -6.03 13.29 -12.12
N TYR A 132 -5.29 12.47 -12.85
CA TYR A 132 -4.67 12.82 -14.14
C TYR A 132 -5.02 11.82 -15.24
N ASP A 133 -4.93 12.26 -16.50
CA ASP A 133 -5.09 11.44 -17.71
C ASP A 133 -6.46 10.73 -17.83
N LYS A 134 -7.50 11.31 -17.20
CA LYS A 134 -8.90 10.87 -17.32
C LYS A 134 -9.71 11.92 -18.10
N PRO A 135 -10.88 11.56 -18.65
CA PRO A 135 -11.71 12.51 -19.40
C PRO A 135 -12.03 13.77 -18.58
N GLY A 136 -11.64 14.94 -19.08
CA GLY A 136 -11.93 16.24 -18.44
C GLY A 136 -11.01 16.65 -17.30
N VAL A 137 -9.90 15.95 -17.07
CA VAL A 137 -8.82 16.37 -16.16
C VAL A 137 -7.51 16.58 -16.93
N GLU A 138 -6.49 17.12 -16.26
CA GLU A 138 -5.18 17.42 -16.83
C GLU A 138 -4.43 16.17 -17.30
N ASP A 139 -3.63 16.33 -18.37
CA ASP A 139 -2.75 15.28 -18.90
C ASP A 139 -1.67 14.88 -17.89
N ARG A 140 -1.23 13.62 -17.97
CA ARG A 140 -0.12 13.09 -17.17
C ARG A 140 1.19 13.82 -17.39
N TYR A 141 2.01 13.86 -16.34
CA TYR A 141 3.39 14.37 -16.32
C TYR A 141 3.56 15.83 -16.73
N THR A 142 2.50 16.63 -16.54
CA THR A 142 2.50 18.07 -16.83
C THR A 142 3.14 18.89 -15.70
N ASP A 143 3.19 18.37 -14.47
CA ASP A 143 3.82 19.01 -13.31
C ASP A 143 4.57 18.00 -12.42
N PHE A 144 5.86 17.78 -12.72
CA PHE A 144 6.70 16.92 -11.88
C PHE A 144 7.07 17.53 -10.52
N ALA A 145 7.00 18.85 -10.37
CA ALA A 145 7.44 19.51 -9.15
C ALA A 145 6.40 19.35 -8.04
N MET A 146 5.11 19.49 -8.39
CA MET A 146 4.02 19.50 -7.42
C MET A 146 2.87 18.55 -7.76
N GLY A 147 2.83 17.91 -8.93
CA GLY A 147 1.73 17.04 -9.35
C GLY A 147 1.64 15.69 -8.62
N HIS A 148 2.71 15.24 -7.96
CA HIS A 148 2.75 14.03 -7.13
C HIS A 148 2.43 12.70 -7.85
N GLU A 149 2.38 12.64 -9.17
CA GLU A 149 2.16 11.38 -9.91
C GLU A 149 3.20 10.30 -9.55
N LEU A 150 4.49 10.68 -9.53
CA LEU A 150 5.57 9.77 -9.10
C LEU A 150 5.54 9.47 -7.60
N TYR A 151 5.05 10.39 -6.78
CA TYR A 151 4.89 10.19 -5.34
C TYR A 151 3.80 9.14 -5.05
N CYS A 152 2.64 9.25 -5.69
CA CYS A 152 1.57 8.24 -5.61
C CYS A 152 2.05 6.89 -6.11
N THR A 153 2.75 6.86 -7.26
CA THR A 153 3.35 5.63 -7.80
C THR A 153 4.33 5.00 -6.81
N GLY A 154 5.14 5.81 -6.12
CA GLY A 154 6.05 5.33 -5.09
C GLY A 154 5.34 4.63 -3.94
N HIS A 155 4.23 5.20 -3.43
CA HIS A 155 3.42 4.58 -2.37
C HIS A 155 2.72 3.30 -2.85
N LEU A 156 2.26 3.26 -4.10
CA LEU A 156 1.71 2.03 -4.68
C LEU A 156 2.75 0.91 -4.70
N ILE A 157 3.99 1.22 -5.10
CA ILE A 157 5.09 0.25 -5.10
C ILE A 157 5.40 -0.23 -3.68
N GLN A 158 5.39 0.66 -2.67
CA GLN A 158 5.60 0.28 -1.27
C GLN A 158 4.52 -0.69 -0.78
N ALA A 159 3.25 -0.40 -1.06
CA ALA A 159 2.12 -1.28 -0.74
C ALA A 159 2.24 -2.66 -1.41
N ALA A 160 2.57 -2.68 -2.71
CA ALA A 160 2.76 -3.92 -3.46
C ALA A 160 3.93 -4.76 -2.91
N VAL A 161 5.04 -4.11 -2.56
CA VAL A 161 6.20 -4.78 -1.97
C VAL A 161 5.87 -5.34 -0.58
N ALA A 162 5.13 -4.60 0.25
CA ALA A 162 4.66 -5.08 1.54
C ALA A 162 3.81 -6.35 1.36
N ARG A 163 2.83 -6.30 0.43
CA ARG A 163 1.99 -7.46 0.11
C ARG A 163 2.81 -8.68 -0.31
N LEU A 164 3.68 -8.54 -1.30
CA LEU A 164 4.52 -9.65 -1.80
C LEU A 164 5.36 -10.31 -0.70
N ARG A 165 5.71 -9.56 0.36
CA ARG A 165 6.50 -10.05 1.49
C ARG A 165 5.66 -10.73 2.56
N THR A 166 4.36 -10.42 2.64
CA THR A 166 3.47 -10.90 3.69
C THR A 166 2.46 -11.97 3.27
N GLY A 167 2.34 -12.27 1.96
CA GLY A 167 1.56 -13.38 1.42
C GLY A 167 0.71 -12.97 0.23
#